data_AF-A0AAU0Y4P4-F1
#
_entry.id   AF-A0AAU0Y4P4-F1
#
_cell.length_a   1.000
_cell.length_b   1.000
_cell.length_c   1.000
_cell.angle_alpha   90.00
_cell.angle_beta   90.00
_cell.angle_gamma   90.00
#
_symmetry.space_group_name_H-M   'P 1'
#
loop_
_entity.id
_entity.type
_entity.pdbx_description
1 polymer ?
#
loop_
_entity_poly.entity_id
_entity_poly.type
_entity_poly.pdbx_seq_one_letter_code
_entity_poly.pdbx_strand_id
1 'polypeptide(L)'
;MGDGPDTAGGVWDLLPPNHGYPLTTTRDRRTPLFTDERSVGDHEHILLSVPVCDIPGRVIDAGSREALADFLTAYPAVAKHESYVTTRALSLGSEAPPEYSRYDHGGGELMVNWEMPQGAATGAERREYLRTMTRPYAGARYFLPVLSSMKQELHPLMAWWAVLYSLSMLARYQPAVWVKLISVDDSQHAVPIERLLERAISHLPVLIADTSTEVST
;
A
#
# COMPACT_ATOMS: atom_id res chain seq x y z
N MET A 1 -17.69 8.31 16.63
CA MET A 1 -16.27 7.88 16.60
C MET A 1 -15.73 8.43 15.29
N GLY A 2 -14.83 9.40 15.33
CA GLY A 2 -14.42 10.15 14.13
C GLY A 2 -13.81 9.21 13.08
N ASP A 3 -14.21 9.35 11.83
CA ASP A 3 -13.93 8.42 10.72
C ASP A 3 -12.78 8.96 9.85
N GLY A 4 -11.71 9.41 10.51
CA GLY A 4 -10.54 10.01 9.87
C GLY A 4 -9.43 8.98 9.55
N PRO A 5 -8.50 9.31 8.64
CA PRO A 5 -7.36 8.45 8.27
C PRO A 5 -6.37 8.21 9.42
N ASP A 6 -6.47 8.95 10.53
CA ASP A 6 -5.61 8.82 11.72
C ASP A 6 -6.23 7.98 12.85
N THR A 7 -7.24 7.16 12.52
CA THR A 7 -7.98 6.32 13.49
C THR A 7 -7.46 4.89 13.50
N ALA A 8 -8.00 4.04 14.38
CA ALA A 8 -7.73 2.60 14.36
C ALA A 8 -8.01 1.95 12.98
N GLY A 9 -8.97 2.49 12.21
CA GLY A 9 -9.21 2.09 10.82
C GLY A 9 -8.07 2.48 9.87
N GLY A 10 -7.44 3.63 10.10
CA GLY A 10 -6.25 4.06 9.35
C GLY A 10 -5.07 3.12 9.53
N VAL A 11 -4.75 2.74 10.78
CA VAL A 11 -3.67 1.78 11.06
C VAL A 11 -4.01 0.38 10.54
N TRP A 12 -5.29 -0.01 10.58
CA TRP A 12 -5.75 -1.27 9.99
C TRP A 12 -5.48 -1.33 8.48
N ASP A 13 -5.70 -0.22 7.77
CA ASP A 13 -5.53 -0.13 6.32
C ASP A 13 -4.06 -0.15 5.87
N LEU A 14 -3.12 0.12 6.79
CA LEU A 14 -1.69 0.00 6.52
C LEU A 14 -1.20 -1.44 6.34
N LEU A 15 -2.01 -2.43 6.70
CA LEU A 15 -1.66 -3.83 6.55
C LEU A 15 -2.06 -4.33 5.16
N PRO A 16 -1.11 -4.76 4.29
CA PRO A 16 -1.42 -5.31 2.98
C PRO A 16 -2.54 -6.37 2.96
N PRO A 17 -2.60 -7.35 3.89
CA PRO A 17 -3.70 -8.32 3.88
C PRO A 17 -5.08 -7.65 4.02
N ASN A 18 -5.18 -6.54 4.74
CA ASN A 18 -6.46 -5.92 5.04
C ASN A 18 -7.08 -5.16 3.88
N HIS A 19 -6.40 -5.11 2.72
CA HIS A 19 -6.94 -4.50 1.51
C HIS A 19 -8.36 -5.02 1.20
N GLY A 20 -8.53 -6.35 1.19
CA GLY A 20 -9.81 -7.02 0.91
C GLY A 20 -10.76 -7.14 2.11
N TYR A 21 -10.34 -6.75 3.32
CA TYR A 21 -11.14 -6.84 4.55
C TYR A 21 -11.09 -5.54 5.36
N PRO A 22 -11.66 -4.44 4.86
CA PRO A 22 -11.73 -3.18 5.59
C PRO A 22 -12.51 -3.29 6.91
N LEU A 23 -12.13 -2.49 7.91
CA LEU A 23 -13.01 -2.20 9.05
C LEU A 23 -14.07 -1.15 8.74
N THR A 24 -13.80 -0.23 7.82
CA THR A 24 -14.70 0.86 7.45
C THR A 24 -14.98 0.84 5.95
N THR A 25 -16.19 1.22 5.55
CA THR A 25 -16.59 1.30 4.15
C THR A 25 -16.19 2.64 3.49
N THR A 26 -15.38 3.44 4.18
CA THR A 26 -14.93 4.75 3.73
C THR A 26 -14.19 4.62 2.40
N ARG A 27 -14.49 5.51 1.45
CA ARG A 27 -13.91 5.44 0.10
C ARG A 27 -12.47 5.95 0.03
N ASP A 28 -11.99 6.69 1.03
CA ASP A 28 -10.67 7.34 1.07
C ASP A 28 -9.61 6.56 1.85
N ARG A 29 -9.70 5.24 1.84
CA ARG A 29 -8.69 4.36 2.45
C ARG A 29 -7.33 4.59 1.80
N ARG A 30 -6.30 4.63 2.64
CA ARG A 30 -4.89 4.68 2.24
C ARG A 30 -4.29 3.31 2.51
N THR A 31 -4.22 2.48 1.48
CA THR A 31 -3.66 1.13 1.55
C THR A 31 -2.26 1.09 0.95
N PRO A 32 -1.36 0.21 1.40
CA PRO A 32 -0.10 -0.06 0.71
C PRO A 32 -0.33 -0.32 -0.79
N LEU A 33 0.55 0.23 -1.64
CA LEU A 33 0.52 -0.02 -3.09
C LEU A 33 1.53 -1.09 -3.42
N PHE A 34 1.08 -2.17 -4.04
CA PHE A 34 1.96 -3.26 -4.45
C PHE A 34 2.81 -2.88 -5.67
N THR A 35 4.02 -3.45 -5.75
CA THR A 35 4.85 -3.45 -6.95
C THR A 35 5.55 -4.79 -7.10
N ASP A 36 5.67 -5.24 -8.35
CA ASP A 36 6.41 -6.47 -8.66
C ASP A 36 7.86 -6.15 -9.04
N GLU A 37 8.82 -6.54 -8.19
CA GLU A 37 10.25 -6.40 -8.47
C GLU A 37 10.68 -7.22 -9.71
N ARG A 38 9.95 -8.28 -10.05
CA ARG A 38 10.22 -9.12 -11.23
C ARG A 38 9.91 -8.41 -12.55
N SER A 39 9.13 -7.33 -12.50
CA SER A 39 8.88 -6.48 -13.68
C SER A 39 10.10 -5.67 -14.12
N VAL A 40 11.11 -5.54 -13.25
CA VAL A 40 12.36 -4.85 -13.57
C VAL A 40 13.19 -5.72 -14.51
N GLY A 41 13.19 -5.39 -15.79
CA GLY A 41 13.99 -6.08 -16.82
C GLY A 41 15.49 -6.03 -16.54
N ASP A 42 16.26 -6.93 -17.14
CA ASP A 42 17.70 -7.06 -16.84
C ASP A 42 18.62 -6.18 -17.69
N HIS A 43 18.12 -5.57 -18.77
CA HIS A 43 18.92 -4.69 -19.63
C HIS A 43 19.37 -3.42 -18.91
N GLU A 44 20.41 -2.75 -19.40
CA GLU A 44 20.75 -1.41 -18.91
C GLU A 44 19.67 -0.40 -19.32
N HIS A 45 19.29 0.49 -18.41
CA HIS A 45 18.32 1.54 -18.70
C HIS A 45 18.49 2.72 -17.76
N ILE A 46 18.17 3.93 -18.23
CA ILE A 46 18.22 5.17 -17.43
C ILE A 46 16.99 5.33 -16.51
N LEU A 47 15.91 4.60 -16.79
CA LEU A 47 14.69 4.60 -15.98
C LEU A 47 14.50 3.28 -15.23
N LEU A 48 14.02 3.41 -14.00
CA LEU A 48 13.28 2.37 -13.30
C LEU A 48 11.80 2.53 -13.68
N SER A 49 11.22 1.50 -14.31
CA SER A 49 9.81 1.46 -14.70
C SER A 49 9.16 0.26 -14.02
N VAL A 50 8.18 0.52 -13.15
CA VAL A 50 7.46 -0.55 -12.43
C VAL A 50 5.95 -0.27 -12.39
N PRO A 51 5.12 -1.31 -12.35
CA PRO A 51 3.69 -1.14 -12.11
C PRO A 51 3.47 -0.75 -10.65
N VAL A 52 2.73 0.34 -10.43
CA VAL A 52 2.15 0.69 -9.13
C VAL A 52 0.73 0.17 -9.12
N CYS A 53 0.51 -0.91 -8.38
CA CYS A 53 -0.74 -1.64 -8.31
C CYS A 53 -1.61 -1.15 -7.14
N ASP A 54 -2.84 -1.68 -7.08
CA ASP A 54 -3.84 -1.38 -6.05
C ASP A 54 -4.27 0.09 -6.00
N ILE A 55 -4.17 0.79 -7.14
CA ILE A 55 -4.69 2.15 -7.28
C ILE A 55 -6.22 2.11 -7.15
N PRO A 56 -6.83 2.88 -6.24
CA PRO A 56 -8.26 2.82 -6.00
C PRO A 56 -9.08 3.20 -7.23
N GLY A 57 -10.20 2.49 -7.43
CA GLY A 57 -11.12 2.74 -8.56
C GLY A 57 -11.53 4.21 -8.68
N ARG A 58 -11.74 4.94 -7.57
CA ARG A 58 -12.07 6.37 -7.59
C ARG A 58 -11.04 7.26 -8.28
N VAL A 59 -9.75 6.93 -8.16
CA VAL A 59 -8.65 7.67 -8.79
C VAL A 59 -8.63 7.37 -10.29
N ILE A 60 -8.83 6.10 -10.64
CA ILE A 60 -8.90 5.65 -12.02
C ILE A 60 -10.15 6.20 -12.74
N ASP A 61 -11.28 6.28 -12.04
CA ASP A 61 -12.55 6.82 -12.55
C ASP A 61 -12.47 8.32 -12.77
N ALA A 62 -11.75 9.05 -11.90
CA ALA A 62 -11.47 10.47 -12.11
C ALA A 62 -10.59 10.69 -13.34
N GLY A 63 -9.61 9.80 -13.57
CA GLY A 63 -8.80 9.75 -14.78
C GLY A 63 -7.92 10.98 -15.03
N SER A 64 -7.85 11.91 -14.08
CA SER A 64 -7.11 13.17 -14.19
C SER A 64 -5.75 13.10 -13.51
N ARG A 65 -4.83 13.95 -13.96
CA ARG A 65 -3.49 14.06 -13.36
C ARG A 65 -3.56 14.59 -11.94
N GLU A 66 -4.50 15.50 -11.69
CA GLU A 66 -4.74 16.11 -10.39
C GLU A 66 -5.22 15.08 -9.37
N ALA A 67 -6.18 14.22 -9.77
CA ALA A 67 -6.66 13.15 -8.89
C ALA A 67 -5.56 12.15 -8.53
N LEU A 68 -4.68 11.83 -9.49
CA LEU A 68 -3.50 10.99 -9.24
C LEU A 68 -2.51 11.69 -8.30
N ALA A 69 -2.16 12.95 -8.57
CA ALA A 69 -1.19 13.70 -7.77
C ALA A 69 -1.67 13.90 -6.31
N ASP A 70 -2.95 14.23 -6.14
CA ASP A 70 -3.59 14.37 -4.83
C ASP A 70 -3.54 13.04 -4.06
N PHE A 71 -3.84 11.91 -4.73
CA PHE A 71 -3.75 10.59 -4.14
C PHE A 71 -2.30 10.23 -3.75
N LEU A 72 -1.34 10.45 -4.64
CA LEU A 72 0.06 10.11 -4.44
C LEU A 72 0.75 10.96 -3.38
N THR A 73 0.17 12.10 -2.97
CA THR A 73 0.69 12.91 -1.85
C THR A 73 0.80 12.08 -0.56
N ALA A 74 -0.04 11.06 -0.39
CA ALA A 74 0.06 10.14 0.75
C ALA A 74 1.23 9.14 0.64
N TYR A 75 1.90 9.01 -0.51
CA TYR A 75 2.94 8.01 -0.80
C TYR A 75 4.22 8.73 -1.25
N PRO A 76 5.07 9.22 -0.33
CA PRO A 76 6.21 10.08 -0.66
C PRO A 76 7.19 9.47 -1.67
N ALA A 77 7.38 8.14 -1.62
CA ALA A 77 8.22 7.43 -2.57
C ALA A 77 7.67 7.47 -4.01
N VAL A 78 6.34 7.34 -4.16
CA VAL A 78 5.69 7.36 -5.48
C VAL A 78 5.45 8.77 -5.96
N ALA A 79 5.19 9.73 -5.07
CA ALA A 79 4.99 11.14 -5.42
C ALA A 79 6.17 11.77 -6.17
N LYS A 80 7.39 11.26 -5.97
CA LYS A 80 8.63 11.75 -6.58
C LYS A 80 8.97 11.07 -7.92
N HIS A 81 7.97 10.60 -8.65
CA HIS A 81 8.17 10.00 -9.97
C HIS A 81 8.42 11.08 -11.03
N GLU A 82 9.10 10.70 -12.12
CA GLU A 82 9.41 11.60 -13.23
C GLU A 82 8.32 11.57 -14.30
N SER A 83 7.78 10.39 -14.60
CA SER A 83 6.71 10.24 -15.58
C SER A 83 5.89 8.97 -15.35
N TYR A 84 4.81 8.86 -16.11
CA TYR A 84 3.97 7.67 -16.21
C TYR A 84 3.47 7.52 -17.65
N VAL A 85 2.95 6.34 -17.97
CA VAL A 85 2.35 6.07 -19.28
C VAL A 85 1.05 6.85 -19.43
N THR A 86 0.83 7.45 -20.60
CA THR A 86 -0.32 8.32 -20.86
C THR A 86 -1.05 7.91 -22.14
N THR A 87 -2.39 7.98 -22.11
CA THR A 87 -3.24 7.41 -23.17
C THR A 87 -3.11 8.14 -24.52
N ARG A 88 -2.61 9.38 -24.53
CA ARG A 88 -2.52 10.25 -25.73
C ARG A 88 -1.29 11.15 -25.72
N ALA A 89 -0.13 10.62 -25.33
CA ALA A 89 1.15 11.34 -25.25
C ALA A 89 1.45 12.20 -26.49
N LEU A 90 1.10 11.71 -27.68
CA LEU A 90 1.38 12.37 -28.96
C LEU A 90 0.57 13.66 -29.21
N SER A 91 -0.59 13.82 -28.57
CA SER A 91 -1.51 14.93 -28.86
C SER A 91 -1.62 15.93 -27.72
N LEU A 92 -1.52 15.46 -26.48
CA LEU A 92 -1.65 16.26 -25.26
C LEU A 92 -0.31 16.50 -24.55
N GLY A 93 0.77 15.87 -25.01
CA GLY A 93 2.10 16.03 -24.42
C GLY A 93 2.08 15.72 -22.92
N SER A 94 2.70 16.59 -22.12
CA SER A 94 2.73 16.47 -20.67
C SER A 94 1.35 16.58 -20.01
N GLU A 95 0.31 17.08 -20.69
CA GLU A 95 -1.05 17.19 -20.14
C GLU A 95 -1.91 15.94 -20.37
N ALA A 96 -1.37 14.91 -21.03
CA ALA A 96 -2.12 13.68 -21.28
C ALA A 96 -2.51 12.97 -19.96
N PRO A 97 -3.74 12.42 -19.88
CA PRO A 97 -4.19 11.71 -18.69
C PRO A 97 -3.40 10.40 -18.48
N PRO A 98 -3.31 9.90 -17.24
CA PRO A 98 -2.62 8.63 -16.95
C PRO A 98 -3.31 7.45 -17.62
N GLU A 99 -2.53 6.49 -18.11
CA GLU A 99 -3.02 5.26 -18.73
C GLU A 99 -3.06 4.12 -17.70
N TYR A 100 -4.24 3.91 -17.12
CA TYR A 100 -4.47 2.86 -16.13
C TYR A 100 -4.88 1.53 -16.76
N SER A 101 -4.37 0.44 -16.21
CA SER A 101 -4.93 -0.91 -16.40
C SER A 101 -5.90 -1.20 -15.26
N ARG A 102 -7.15 -1.57 -15.57
CA ARG A 102 -8.17 -1.89 -14.55
C ARG A 102 -8.19 -3.37 -14.21
N TYR A 103 -8.42 -3.67 -12.94
CA TYR A 103 -8.68 -5.04 -12.50
C TYR A 103 -10.18 -5.34 -12.51
N ASP A 104 -10.55 -6.59 -12.81
CA ASP A 104 -11.95 -7.04 -12.83
C ASP A 104 -12.66 -6.89 -11.48
N HIS A 105 -11.90 -6.94 -10.38
CA HIS A 105 -12.39 -6.83 -9.01
C HIS A 105 -12.35 -5.39 -8.47
N GLY A 106 -12.10 -4.40 -9.34
CA GLY A 106 -12.00 -2.99 -8.98
C GLY A 106 -10.57 -2.54 -8.68
N GLY A 107 -10.33 -1.23 -8.82
CA GLY A 107 -8.97 -0.68 -8.79
C GLY A 107 -8.18 -1.00 -10.05
N GLY A 108 -6.86 -0.91 -9.95
CA GLY A 108 -5.98 -1.13 -11.09
C GLY A 108 -4.54 -0.73 -10.83
N GLU A 109 -3.79 -0.59 -11.91
CA GLU A 109 -2.37 -0.24 -11.89
C GLU A 109 -2.01 0.83 -12.90
N LEU A 110 -0.88 1.48 -12.66
CA LEU A 110 -0.26 2.46 -13.55
C LEU A 110 1.24 2.17 -13.62
N MET A 111 1.79 2.18 -14.83
CA MET A 111 3.24 2.14 -15.01
C MET A 111 3.84 3.50 -14.66
N VAL A 112 4.70 3.52 -13.66
CA VAL A 112 5.38 4.72 -13.16
C VAL A 112 6.88 4.60 -13.41
N ASN A 113 7.50 5.73 -13.76
CA ASN A 113 8.90 5.81 -14.15
C ASN A 113 9.67 6.78 -13.23
N TRP A 114 10.86 6.36 -12.82
CA TRP A 114 11.83 7.17 -12.10
C TRP A 114 13.14 7.17 -12.87
N GLU A 115 13.80 8.32 -12.93
CA GLU A 115 15.18 8.39 -13.41
C GLU A 115 16.14 7.79 -12.38
N MET A 116 17.13 7.07 -12.90
CA MET A 116 18.16 6.47 -12.07
C MET A 116 19.17 7.54 -11.61
N PRO A 117 19.54 7.59 -10.31
CA PRO A 117 20.36 8.68 -9.78
C PRO A 117 21.74 8.85 -10.43
N GLN A 118 22.31 7.77 -10.97
CA GLN A 118 23.64 7.75 -11.59
C GLN A 118 23.58 7.55 -13.12
N GLY A 119 22.41 7.71 -13.75
CA GLY A 119 22.22 7.49 -15.18
C GLY A 119 21.92 6.02 -15.51
N ALA A 120 22.46 5.52 -16.62
CA ALA A 120 22.17 4.15 -17.06
C ALA A 120 22.59 3.13 -16.00
N ALA A 121 21.66 2.25 -15.63
CA ALA A 121 21.85 1.26 -14.57
C ALA A 121 21.40 -0.13 -15.01
N THR A 122 22.09 -1.14 -14.51
CA THR A 122 21.77 -2.56 -14.71
C THR A 122 20.44 -2.93 -14.04
N GLY A 123 19.86 -4.07 -14.41
CA GLY A 123 18.66 -4.58 -13.73
C GLY A 123 18.83 -4.73 -12.20
N ALA A 124 20.02 -5.13 -11.74
CA ALA A 124 20.31 -5.28 -10.31
C ALA A 124 20.33 -3.93 -9.57
N GLU A 125 20.97 -2.91 -10.13
CA GLU A 125 21.00 -1.56 -9.54
C GLU A 125 19.61 -0.91 -9.53
N ARG A 126 18.80 -1.14 -10.58
CA ARG A 126 17.42 -0.67 -10.64
C ARG A 126 16.54 -1.34 -9.59
N ARG A 127 16.71 -2.65 -9.35
CA ARG A 127 16.07 -3.38 -8.24
C ARG A 127 16.51 -2.86 -6.88
N GLU A 128 17.79 -2.55 -6.71
CA GLU A 128 18.29 -1.94 -5.47
C GLU A 128 17.71 -0.54 -5.24
N TYR A 129 17.58 0.26 -6.30
CA TYR A 129 16.92 1.55 -6.18
C TYR A 129 15.44 1.41 -5.82
N LEU A 130 14.71 0.45 -6.41
CA LEU A 130 13.36 0.10 -5.97
C LEU A 130 13.33 -0.34 -4.50
N ARG A 131 14.41 -0.96 -3.99
CA ARG A 131 14.57 -1.35 -2.58
C ARG A 131 14.63 -0.18 -1.61
N THR A 132 15.19 0.93 -2.03
CA THR A 132 15.20 2.14 -1.21
C THR A 132 13.83 2.81 -1.06
N MET A 133 12.91 2.55 -1.99
CA MET A 133 11.59 3.21 -2.08
C MET A 133 10.43 2.40 -1.51
N THR A 134 10.65 1.12 -1.19
CA THR A 134 9.58 0.17 -0.83
C THR A 134 9.98 -0.67 0.37
N ARG A 135 8.98 -1.25 1.05
CA ARG A 135 9.19 -2.19 2.15
C ARG A 135 8.84 -3.61 1.76
N PRO A 136 9.62 -4.61 2.18
CA PRO A 136 9.26 -6.01 2.02
C PRO A 136 8.08 -6.36 2.93
N TYR A 137 7.18 -7.20 2.42
CA TYR A 137 6.12 -7.80 3.20
C TYR A 137 5.70 -9.13 2.56
N ALA A 138 5.91 -10.24 3.27
CA ALA A 138 5.47 -11.57 2.85
C ALA A 138 5.94 -11.97 1.43
N GLY A 139 7.20 -11.65 1.11
CA GLY A 139 7.80 -11.94 -0.20
C GLY A 139 7.38 -11.01 -1.35
N ALA A 140 6.58 -9.99 -1.07
CA ALA A 140 6.20 -8.92 -1.98
C ALA A 140 6.76 -7.56 -1.49
N ARG A 141 6.65 -6.51 -2.31
CA ARG A 141 7.16 -5.18 -1.97
C ARG A 141 6.08 -4.13 -2.16
N TYR A 142 6.04 -3.18 -1.24
CA TYR A 142 4.98 -2.19 -1.15
C TYR A 142 5.51 -0.79 -0.95
N PHE A 143 4.87 0.18 -1.62
CA PHE A 143 4.96 1.58 -1.25
C PHE A 143 3.97 1.84 -0.12
N LEU A 144 4.47 2.33 1.01
CA LEU A 144 3.63 2.55 2.19
C LEU A 144 3.10 3.99 2.20
N PRO A 145 1.83 4.20 2.57
CA PRO A 145 1.33 5.53 2.79
C PRO A 145 1.82 6.10 4.12
N VAL A 146 1.93 7.43 4.16
CA VAL A 146 2.11 8.20 5.39
C VAL A 146 0.73 8.66 5.88
N LEU A 147 0.39 8.27 7.10
CA LEU A 147 -0.82 8.79 7.76
C LEU A 147 -0.63 10.28 8.07
N SER A 148 -1.71 11.06 8.01
CA SER A 148 -1.63 12.52 8.13
C SER A 148 -1.05 13.00 9.47
N SER A 149 -1.15 12.19 10.51
CA SER A 149 -0.56 12.40 11.84
C SER A 149 0.93 12.00 11.96
N MET A 150 1.51 11.34 10.96
CA MET A 150 2.86 10.78 11.00
C MET A 150 3.82 11.55 10.08
N LYS A 151 5.11 11.60 10.48
CA LYS A 151 6.19 12.20 9.66
C LYS A 151 6.83 11.21 8.69
N GLN A 152 6.64 9.92 8.93
CA GLN A 152 7.27 8.82 8.20
C GLN A 152 6.28 7.65 8.09
N GLU A 153 6.55 6.78 7.12
CA GLU A 153 5.80 5.55 6.89
C GLU A 153 5.89 4.65 8.12
N LEU A 154 4.77 4.05 8.53
CA LEU A 154 4.76 3.10 9.63
C LEU A 154 5.22 1.73 9.14
N HIS A 155 6.26 1.18 9.77
CA HIS A 155 6.73 -0.16 9.44
C HIS A 155 5.59 -1.20 9.60
N PRO A 156 5.40 -2.16 8.67
CA PRO A 156 4.29 -3.11 8.74
C PRO A 156 4.26 -3.92 10.04
N LEU A 157 5.43 -4.23 10.62
CA LEU A 157 5.53 -4.92 11.91
C LEU A 157 4.92 -4.08 13.06
N MET A 158 5.13 -2.76 13.03
CA MET A 158 4.55 -1.84 14.01
C MET A 158 3.04 -1.68 13.81
N ALA A 159 2.57 -1.65 12.56
CA ALA A 159 1.14 -1.67 12.25
C ALA A 159 0.47 -2.94 12.81
N TRP A 160 1.07 -4.11 12.58
CA TRP A 160 0.60 -5.38 13.13
C TRP A 160 0.52 -5.37 14.65
N TRP A 161 1.60 -4.91 15.30
CA TRP A 161 1.64 -4.81 16.76
C TRP A 161 0.53 -3.88 17.29
N ALA A 162 0.35 -2.70 16.69
CA ALA A 162 -0.65 -1.72 17.12
C ALA A 162 -2.08 -2.26 16.98
N VAL A 163 -2.39 -2.94 15.87
CA VAL A 163 -3.71 -3.55 15.65
C VAL A 163 -3.95 -4.68 16.66
N LEU A 164 -3.03 -5.63 16.79
CA LEU A 164 -3.19 -6.77 17.70
C LEU A 164 -3.23 -6.35 19.17
N TYR A 165 -2.42 -5.35 19.54
CA TYR A 165 -2.48 -4.76 20.87
C TYR A 165 -3.85 -4.14 21.15
N SER A 166 -4.40 -3.38 20.19
CA SER A 166 -5.72 -2.77 20.32
C SER A 166 -6.83 -3.82 20.48
N LEU A 167 -6.79 -4.89 19.67
CA LEU A 167 -7.73 -6.02 19.82
C LEU A 167 -7.55 -6.74 21.15
N SER A 168 -6.31 -6.94 21.62
CA SER A 168 -6.03 -7.51 22.94
C SER A 168 -6.59 -6.66 24.08
N MET A 169 -6.45 -5.34 23.99
CA MET A 169 -7.01 -4.40 24.96
C MET A 169 -8.55 -4.46 24.98
N LEU A 170 -9.20 -4.53 23.82
CA LEU A 170 -10.65 -4.70 23.72
C LEU A 170 -11.10 -6.02 24.34
N ALA A 171 -10.46 -7.13 24.00
CA ALA A 171 -10.80 -8.44 24.52
C ALA A 171 -10.65 -8.53 26.05
N ARG A 172 -9.60 -7.92 26.61
CA ARG A 172 -9.30 -7.98 28.05
C ARG A 172 -10.12 -7.01 28.89
N TYR A 173 -10.29 -5.77 28.40
CA TYR A 173 -10.84 -4.68 29.21
C TYR A 173 -12.24 -4.24 28.80
N GLN A 174 -12.74 -4.66 27.63
CA GLN A 174 -14.09 -4.35 27.16
C GLN A 174 -14.80 -5.60 26.61
N PRO A 175 -14.98 -6.66 27.43
CA PRO A 175 -15.47 -7.96 26.95
C PRO A 175 -16.86 -7.89 26.29
N ALA A 176 -17.76 -7.03 26.77
CA ALA A 176 -19.07 -6.84 26.15
C ALA A 176 -18.98 -6.23 24.74
N VAL A 177 -18.06 -5.28 24.54
CA VAL A 177 -17.79 -4.68 23.21
C VAL A 177 -17.12 -5.71 22.31
N TRP A 178 -16.15 -6.46 22.84
CA TRP A 178 -15.46 -7.52 22.12
C TRP A 178 -16.43 -8.58 21.58
N VAL A 179 -17.32 -9.13 22.42
CA VAL A 179 -18.34 -10.11 22.02
C VAL A 179 -19.23 -9.56 20.91
N LYS A 180 -19.63 -8.29 21.02
CA LYS A 180 -20.41 -7.64 19.96
C LYS A 180 -19.62 -7.55 18.65
N LEU A 181 -18.35 -7.16 18.70
CA LEU A 181 -17.51 -6.99 17.50
C LEU A 181 -17.25 -8.31 16.76
N ILE A 182 -17.12 -9.42 17.48
CA ILE A 182 -16.86 -10.75 16.89
C ILE A 182 -18.15 -11.56 16.61
N SER A 183 -19.33 -11.01 16.91
CA SER A 183 -20.60 -11.66 16.57
C SER A 183 -20.78 -11.67 15.05
N VAL A 184 -20.64 -12.85 14.43
CA VAL A 184 -20.73 -13.02 12.96
C VAL A 184 -22.11 -12.59 12.44
N ASP A 185 -23.16 -12.80 13.24
CA ASP A 185 -24.53 -12.50 12.84
C ASP A 185 -24.87 -10.99 12.95
N ASP A 186 -24.23 -10.27 13.88
CA ASP A 186 -24.64 -8.91 14.27
C ASP A 186 -23.61 -7.82 13.96
N SER A 187 -22.40 -8.17 13.54
CA SER A 187 -21.29 -7.22 13.38
C SER A 187 -20.62 -7.31 12.01
N GLN A 188 -20.63 -6.20 11.30
CA GLN A 188 -19.84 -6.00 10.07
C GLN A 188 -18.32 -6.15 10.29
N HIS A 189 -17.84 -6.06 11.54
CA HIS A 189 -16.42 -6.15 11.87
C HIS A 189 -15.96 -7.59 12.16
N ALA A 190 -16.88 -8.54 12.34
CA ALA A 190 -16.54 -9.90 12.72
C ALA A 190 -15.65 -10.58 11.67
N VAL A 191 -16.05 -10.53 10.39
CA VAL A 191 -15.29 -11.13 9.29
C VAL A 191 -13.91 -10.48 9.11
N PRO A 192 -13.76 -9.13 9.06
CA PRO A 192 -12.44 -8.51 9.03
C PRO A 192 -11.53 -8.92 10.20
N ILE A 193 -12.05 -8.93 11.44
CA ILE A 193 -11.28 -9.31 12.63
C ILE A 193 -10.84 -10.77 12.55
N GLU A 194 -11.74 -11.67 12.22
CA GLU A 194 -11.44 -13.11 12.07
C GLU A 194 -10.35 -13.33 11.01
N ARG A 195 -10.49 -12.72 9.83
CA ARG A 195 -9.51 -12.86 8.74
C ARG A 195 -8.15 -12.27 9.07
N LEU A 196 -8.10 -11.16 9.81
CA LEU A 196 -6.84 -10.62 10.31
C LEU A 196 -6.17 -11.62 11.27
N LEU A 197 -6.89 -12.12 12.27
CA LEU A 197 -6.34 -13.02 13.28
C LEU A 197 -5.87 -14.35 12.68
N GLU A 198 -6.63 -14.90 11.72
CA GLU A 198 -6.23 -16.07 10.92
C GLU A 198 -4.90 -15.80 10.19
N ARG A 199 -4.81 -14.66 9.49
CA ARG A 199 -3.60 -14.29 8.75
C ARG A 199 -2.41 -13.97 9.63
N ALA A 200 -2.63 -13.47 10.84
CA ALA A 200 -1.58 -13.15 11.79
C ALA A 200 -0.68 -14.36 12.07
N ILE A 201 -1.28 -15.56 12.17
CA ILE A 201 -0.57 -16.82 12.43
C ILE A 201 0.44 -17.11 11.32
N SER A 202 0.07 -16.87 10.05
CA SER A 202 0.92 -17.12 8.89
C SER A 202 1.86 -15.98 8.52
N HIS A 203 1.44 -14.72 8.69
CA HIS A 203 2.17 -13.56 8.16
C HIS A 203 3.19 -12.99 9.16
N LEU A 204 2.91 -13.04 10.47
CA LEU A 204 3.85 -12.50 11.46
C LEU A 204 5.21 -13.21 11.48
N PRO A 205 5.30 -14.56 11.42
CA PRO A 205 6.59 -15.23 11.40
C PRO A 205 7.46 -14.80 10.23
N VAL A 206 6.87 -14.69 9.04
CA VAL A 206 7.55 -14.23 7.82
C VAL A 206 8.00 -12.79 7.98
N LEU A 207 7.12 -11.91 8.46
CA LEU A 207 7.45 -10.50 8.66
C LEU A 207 8.57 -10.28 9.68
N ILE A 208 8.60 -11.05 10.76
CA ILE A 208 9.67 -11.01 11.76
C ILE A 208 11.00 -11.44 11.14
N ALA A 209 11.00 -12.51 10.33
CA ALA A 209 12.19 -12.97 9.61
C ALA A 209 12.68 -11.89 8.63
N ASP A 210 11.80 -11.35 7.78
CA ASP A 210 12.10 -10.30 6.81
C ASP A 210 12.71 -9.07 7.51
N THR A 211 12.09 -8.62 8.60
CA THR A 211 12.57 -7.46 9.39
C THR A 211 13.93 -7.74 10.03
N SER A 212 14.17 -8.98 10.50
CA SER A 212 15.45 -9.34 11.12
C SER A 212 16.59 -9.31 10.10
N THR A 213 16.33 -9.70 8.86
CA THR A 213 17.30 -9.59 7.76
C THR A 213 17.56 -8.12 7.42
N GLU A 214 16.53 -7.26 7.36
CA GLU A 214 16.69 -5.83 7.07
C GLU A 214 17.56 -5.10 8.11
N VAL A 215 17.41 -5.41 9.41
CA VAL A 215 18.17 -4.75 10.49
C VAL A 215 19.60 -5.31 10.64
N SER A 216 19.85 -6.53 10.15
CA SER A 216 21.18 -7.17 10.23
C SER A 216 22.11 -6.76 9.09
N THR A 217 21.64 -5.95 8.15
CA THR A 217 22.39 -5.48 6.96
C THR A 217 22.77 -4.01 7.12
#